data_AF-A0A2G5MZD2-F1
#
_entry.id   AF-A0A2G5MZD2-F1
#
_cell.length_a   1.000
_cell.length_b   1.000
_cell.length_c   1.000
_cell.angle_alpha   90.00
_cell.angle_beta   90.00
_cell.angle_gamma   90.00
#
_symmetry.space_group_name_H-M   'P 1'
#
loop_
_entity.id
_entity.type
_entity.pdbx_description
1 polymer ?
#
loop_
_entity_poly.entity_id
_entity_poly.type
_entity_poly.pdbx_seq_one_letter_code
_entity_poly.pdbx_strand_id
1 'polypeptide(L)'
;RISGHMFEGALVAGLLSIGAEVMRLGVISTPGVAFLTKALSADAGVMISASHNPVEDNGIKFFGSDGFKLLDAQEAEIEALLEREDNMEDELPRPIGGNIGQVNDYFEGGQKYLQFLKQTIMEDFSGLHIALDCAHGAASPLAAHL
;
A
#
# COMPACT_ATOMS: atom_id res chain seq x y z
N ARG A 1 8.32 -9.16 -3.91
CA ARG A 1 9.22 -9.88 -2.98
C ARG A 1 8.45 -11.05 -2.41
N ILE A 2 9.07 -12.23 -2.21
CA ILE A 2 8.35 -13.43 -1.75
C ILE A 2 7.76 -13.26 -0.35
N SER A 3 8.47 -12.57 0.54
CA SER A 3 7.99 -12.23 1.90
C SER A 3 6.80 -11.27 1.91
N GLY A 4 6.47 -10.65 0.77
CA GLY A 4 5.35 -9.73 0.64
C GLY A 4 4.01 -10.37 1.00
N HIS A 5 3.77 -11.61 0.57
CA HIS A 5 2.52 -12.33 0.86
C HIS A 5 2.34 -12.63 2.36
N MET A 6 3.45 -12.97 3.04
CA MET A 6 3.44 -13.23 4.48
C MET A 6 3.12 -11.95 5.26
N PHE A 7 3.78 -10.84 4.93
CA PHE A 7 3.51 -9.55 5.58
C PHE A 7 2.12 -9.00 5.24
N GLU A 8 1.64 -9.19 4.00
CA GLU A 8 0.29 -8.80 3.61
C GLU A 8 -0.75 -9.55 4.44
N GLY A 9 -0.60 -10.88 4.60
CA GLY A 9 -1.51 -11.67 5.42
C GLY A 9 -1.58 -11.19 6.88
N ALA A 10 -0.43 -10.90 7.49
CA ALA A 10 -0.36 -10.39 8.86
C ALA A 10 -0.99 -8.99 9.00
N LEU A 11 -0.68 -8.07 8.08
CA LEU A 11 -1.22 -6.71 8.07
C LEU A 11 -2.73 -6.71 7.86
N VAL A 12 -3.22 -7.46 6.87
CA VAL A 12 -4.66 -7.59 6.61
C VAL A 12 -5.37 -8.14 7.85
N ALA A 13 -4.84 -9.17 8.50
CA ALA A 13 -5.43 -9.72 9.72
C ALA A 13 -5.53 -8.67 10.84
N GLY A 14 -4.46 -7.88 11.07
CA GLY A 14 -4.46 -6.81 12.06
C GLY A 14 -5.51 -5.73 11.77
N LEU A 15 -5.57 -5.25 10.52
CA LEU A 15 -6.54 -4.23 10.08
C LEU A 15 -8.00 -4.71 10.21
N LEU A 16 -8.30 -5.93 9.78
CA LEU A 16 -9.65 -6.49 9.92
C LEU A 16 -10.04 -6.70 11.38
N SER A 17 -9.06 -6.98 12.25
CA SER A 17 -9.31 -7.24 13.67
C SER A 17 -9.78 -6.02 14.46
N ILE A 18 -9.54 -4.80 13.95
CA ILE A 18 -10.04 -3.54 14.53
C ILE A 18 -11.27 -2.99 13.79
N GLY A 19 -11.79 -3.72 12.80
CA GLY A 19 -12.99 -3.35 12.05
C GLY A 19 -12.75 -2.55 10.77
N ALA A 20 -11.51 -2.41 10.32
CA ALA A 20 -11.21 -1.67 9.09
C ALA A 20 -11.67 -2.43 7.83
N GLU A 21 -12.14 -1.70 6.83
CA GLU A 21 -12.29 -2.23 5.48
C GLU A 21 -10.94 -2.18 4.76
N VAL A 22 -10.54 -3.28 4.13
CA VAL A 22 -9.25 -3.43 3.47
C VAL A 22 -9.44 -3.70 1.98
N MET A 23 -8.82 -2.87 1.14
CA MET A 23 -8.74 -3.08 -0.30
C MET A 23 -7.34 -3.55 -0.71
N ARG A 24 -7.21 -4.77 -1.24
CA ARG A 24 -5.94 -5.30 -1.73
C ARG A 24 -5.68 -4.85 -3.16
N LEU A 25 -4.55 -4.19 -3.37
CA LEU A 25 -4.15 -3.65 -4.68
C LEU A 25 -3.27 -4.62 -5.50
N GLY A 26 -2.77 -5.69 -4.87
CA GLY A 26 -1.78 -6.57 -5.48
C GLY A 26 -0.45 -5.87 -5.73
N VAL A 27 0.24 -6.24 -6.81
CA VAL A 27 1.54 -5.64 -7.16
C VAL A 27 1.34 -4.27 -7.80
N ILE A 28 1.67 -3.22 -7.06
CA ILE A 28 1.61 -1.82 -7.51
C ILE A 28 2.82 -1.02 -7.00
N SER A 29 3.19 0.05 -7.69
CA SER A 29 4.26 0.94 -7.25
C SER A 29 3.86 1.73 -6.01
N THR A 30 4.85 2.14 -5.21
CA THR A 30 4.61 2.95 -4.00
C THR A 30 3.85 4.26 -4.28
N PRO A 31 4.14 5.03 -5.36
CA PRO A 31 3.32 6.19 -5.71
C PRO A 31 1.89 5.82 -6.11
N GLY A 32 1.66 4.62 -6.66
CA GLY A 32 0.31 4.12 -6.95
C GLY A 32 -0.53 3.96 -5.68
N VAL A 33 0.06 3.45 -4.59
CA VAL A 33 -0.60 3.40 -3.27
C VAL A 33 -0.97 4.80 -2.79
N ALA A 34 0.01 5.73 -2.76
CA ALA A 34 -0.22 7.11 -2.30
C ALA A 34 -1.32 7.81 -3.10
N PHE A 35 -1.31 7.67 -4.44
CA PHE A 35 -2.34 8.21 -5.32
C PHE A 35 -3.71 7.60 -5.02
N LEU A 36 -3.80 6.27 -4.92
CA LEU A 36 -5.09 5.58 -4.71
C LEU A 36 -5.68 5.86 -3.33
N THR A 37 -4.87 5.97 -2.28
CA THR A 37 -5.35 6.35 -0.95
C THR A 37 -6.14 7.65 -1.01
N LYS A 38 -5.55 8.69 -1.63
CA LYS A 38 -6.22 9.97 -1.82
C LYS A 38 -7.41 9.88 -2.79
N ALA A 39 -7.24 9.20 -3.93
CA ALA A 39 -8.23 9.15 -5.00
C ALA A 39 -9.46 8.28 -4.68
N LEU A 40 -9.36 7.42 -3.66
CA LEU A 40 -10.45 6.60 -3.13
C LEU A 40 -10.98 7.14 -1.79
N SER A 41 -10.44 8.26 -1.30
CA SER A 41 -10.77 8.82 0.01
C SER A 41 -10.61 7.80 1.15
N ALA A 42 -9.60 6.95 1.07
CA ALA A 42 -9.28 5.99 2.12
C ALA A 42 -8.55 6.69 3.28
N ASP A 43 -8.76 6.23 4.51
CA ASP A 43 -8.12 6.82 5.69
C ASP A 43 -6.60 6.63 5.70
N ALA A 44 -6.13 5.49 5.17
CA ALA A 44 -4.71 5.18 5.04
C ALA A 44 -4.40 4.27 3.85
N GLY A 45 -3.15 4.31 3.40
CA GLY A 45 -2.56 3.37 2.45
C GLY A 45 -1.35 2.67 3.04
N VAL A 46 -1.15 1.40 2.69
CA VAL A 46 0.00 0.62 3.15
C VAL A 46 0.75 0.03 1.95
N MET A 47 2.07 0.24 1.92
CA MET A 47 2.96 -0.34 0.93
C MET A 47 3.94 -1.29 1.58
N ILE A 48 4.00 -2.53 1.09
CA ILE A 48 4.97 -3.54 1.51
C ILE A 48 6.13 -3.57 0.52
N SER A 49 7.23 -2.90 0.84
CA SER A 49 8.45 -2.88 0.01
C SER A 49 9.65 -2.24 0.72
N ALA A 50 10.82 -2.87 0.57
CA ALA A 50 12.13 -2.27 0.87
C ALA A 50 12.77 -1.55 -0.34
N SER A 51 11.99 -1.07 -1.31
CA SER A 51 12.47 -0.30 -2.47
C SER A 51 13.58 -1.04 -3.24
N HIS A 52 14.80 -0.50 -3.30
CA HIS A 52 15.95 -1.01 -4.04
C HIS A 52 16.74 -2.11 -3.31
N ASN A 53 16.42 -2.38 -2.04
CA ASN A 53 17.17 -3.34 -1.23
C ASN A 53 17.11 -4.77 -1.80
N PRO A 54 18.08 -5.64 -1.46
CA PRO A 54 18.06 -7.07 -1.80
C PRO A 54 16.78 -7.80 -1.34
N VAL A 55 16.47 -8.96 -1.93
CA VAL A 55 15.16 -9.65 -1.81
C VAL A 55 14.81 -10.09 -0.38
N GLU A 56 15.83 -10.33 0.44
CA GLU A 56 15.77 -10.65 1.86
C GLU A 56 15.15 -9.52 2.69
N ASP A 57 15.33 -8.27 2.27
CA ASP A 57 14.78 -7.11 2.95
C ASP A 57 13.33 -6.87 2.52
N ASN A 58 12.52 -6.41 3.47
CA ASN A 58 11.20 -5.88 3.19
C ASN A 58 10.84 -4.81 4.23
N GLY A 59 9.77 -4.06 4.00
CA GLY A 59 9.39 -2.96 4.89
C GLY A 59 7.95 -2.55 4.67
N ILE A 60 7.38 -1.87 5.67
CA ILE A 60 6.00 -1.40 5.66
C ILE A 60 6.04 0.13 5.68
N LYS A 61 5.29 0.77 4.78
CA LYS A 61 5.20 2.23 4.69
C LYS A 61 3.74 2.63 4.70
N PHE A 62 3.41 3.64 5.50
CA PHE A 62 2.06 4.16 5.62
C PHE A 62 1.92 5.49 4.89
N PHE A 63 0.71 5.71 4.35
CA PHE A 63 0.26 6.95 3.76
C PHE A 63 -1.03 7.37 4.45
N GLY A 64 -1.16 8.64 4.81
CA GLY A 64 -2.41 9.22 5.29
C GLY A 64 -3.41 9.46 4.16
N SER A 65 -4.62 9.89 4.51
CA SER A 65 -5.73 10.14 3.58
C SER A 65 -5.43 11.22 2.52
N ASP A 66 -4.45 12.09 2.76
CA ASP A 66 -3.98 13.10 1.81
C ASP A 66 -2.95 12.56 0.80
N GLY A 67 -2.52 11.30 0.95
CA GLY A 67 -1.51 10.62 0.14
C GLY A 67 -0.07 10.93 0.56
N PHE A 68 0.15 11.68 1.64
CA PHE A 68 1.48 11.89 2.22
C PHE A 68 1.80 10.82 3.27
N LYS A 69 3.06 10.79 3.72
CA LYS A 69 3.44 9.93 4.85
C LYS A 69 2.73 10.36 6.13
N LEU A 70 2.70 9.46 7.10
CA LEU A 70 2.24 9.80 8.44
C LEU A 70 3.05 10.97 9.03
N LEU A 71 2.40 11.72 9.91
CA LEU A 71 3.07 12.73 10.72
C LEU A 71 3.88 12.04 11.81
N ASP A 72 5.00 12.64 12.22
CA ASP A 72 5.86 12.13 13.30
C ASP A 72 5.05 11.81 14.58
N ALA A 73 4.02 12.61 14.89
CA ALA A 73 3.15 12.36 16.03
C ALA A 73 2.32 11.06 15.91
N GLN A 74 1.88 10.71 14.69
CA GLN A 74 1.17 9.46 14.42
C GLN A 74 2.11 8.26 14.44
N GLU A 75 3.33 8.42 13.91
CA GLU A 75 4.37 7.39 13.99
C GLU A 75 4.71 7.08 15.47
N ALA A 76 4.92 8.13 16.27
CA ALA A 76 5.19 8.00 17.71
C ALA A 76 4.02 7.36 18.49
N GLU A 77 2.77 7.62 18.09
CA GLU A 77 1.59 6.97 18.70
C GLU A 77 1.58 5.46 18.42
N ILE A 78 1.91 5.05 17.19
CA ILE A 78 2.02 3.63 16.82
C ILE A 78 3.17 2.96 17.59
N GLU A 79 4.34 3.61 17.69
CA GLU A 79 5.48 3.11 18.46
C GLU A 79 5.12 2.92 19.94
N ALA A 80 4.42 3.89 20.54
CA ALA A 80 3.98 3.80 21.92
C ALA A 80 2.95 2.66 22.16
N LEU A 81 2.17 2.27 21.15
CA LEU A 81 1.29 1.10 21.24
C LEU A 81 2.10 -0.21 21.20
N LEU A 82 3.11 -0.28 20.34
CA LEU A 82 4.01 -1.44 20.24
C LEU A 82 4.82 -1.65 21.53
N GLU A 83 5.24 -0.57 22.21
CA GLU A 83 5.99 -0.66 23.46
C GLU A 83 5.14 -1.11 24.66
N ARG A 84 3.81 -0.94 24.61
CA ARG A 84 2.91 -1.34 25.72
C ARG A 84 2.66 -2.85 25.80
N GLU A 85 3.01 -3.59 24.76
CA GLU A 85 2.71 -5.02 24.60
C GLU A 85 3.57 -5.99 25.46
N ASP A 86 4.32 -5.52 26.46
CA ASP A 86 5.16 -6.37 27.34
C ASP A 86 4.40 -7.53 28.03
N ASN A 87 3.06 -7.49 28.08
CA ASN A 87 2.21 -8.56 28.61
C ASN A 87 1.26 -9.22 27.58
N MET A 88 1.40 -8.94 26.28
CA MET A 88 0.55 -9.48 25.19
C MET A 88 -0.96 -9.17 25.33
N GLU A 89 -1.33 -8.20 26.16
CA GLU A 89 -2.70 -7.71 26.33
C GLU A 89 -2.74 -6.22 25.95
N ASP A 90 -3.41 -5.91 24.85
CA ASP A 90 -3.78 -4.55 24.47
C ASP A 90 -5.26 -4.27 24.81
N GLU A 91 -5.60 -2.99 24.99
CA GLU A 91 -6.97 -2.54 25.23
C GLU A 91 -7.65 -2.04 23.95
N LEU A 92 -7.14 -2.40 22.76
CA LEU A 92 -7.70 -1.93 21.50
C LEU A 92 -9.06 -2.59 21.23
N PRO A 93 -9.93 -1.95 20.42
CA PRO A 93 -11.22 -2.51 20.05
C PRO A 93 -11.09 -3.90 19.43
N ARG A 94 -11.91 -4.84 19.92
CA ARG A 94 -12.05 -6.21 19.37
C ARG A 94 -13.48 -6.41 18.86
N PRO A 95 -13.84 -5.85 17.68
CA PRO A 95 -15.15 -6.07 17.07
C PRO A 95 -15.45 -7.56 16.87
N ILE A 96 -16.72 -7.91 17.00
CA ILE A 96 -17.24 -9.27 16.84
C ILE A 96 -18.42 -9.29 15.87
N GLY A 97 -18.72 -10.46 15.32
CA GLY A 97 -19.86 -10.66 14.42
C GLY A 97 -19.80 -9.75 13.20
N GLY A 98 -20.88 -9.03 12.92
CA GLY A 98 -20.98 -8.16 11.74
C GLY A 98 -20.11 -6.89 11.78
N ASN A 99 -19.44 -6.61 12.91
CA ASN A 99 -18.55 -5.45 13.04
C ASN A 99 -17.09 -5.77 12.65
N ILE A 100 -16.78 -7.03 12.32
CA ILE A 100 -15.45 -7.42 11.85
C ILE A 100 -15.22 -6.76 10.48
N GLY A 101 -13.99 -6.31 10.25
CA GLY A 101 -13.59 -5.70 8.98
C GLY A 101 -13.80 -6.63 7.78
N GLN A 102 -13.91 -6.04 6.60
CA GLN A 102 -14.05 -6.79 5.34
C GLN A 102 -12.83 -6.56 4.45
N VAL A 103 -12.46 -7.59 3.69
CA VAL A 103 -11.38 -7.50 2.69
C VAL A 103 -11.94 -7.72 1.30
N ASN A 104 -11.58 -6.82 0.38
CA ASN A 104 -11.95 -6.87 -1.03
C ASN A 104 -10.69 -6.72 -1.89
N ASP A 105 -10.71 -7.32 -3.08
CA ASP A 105 -9.66 -7.11 -4.08
C ASP A 105 -10.01 -5.92 -4.98
N TYR A 106 -9.06 -5.02 -5.19
CA TYR A 106 -9.20 -3.82 -6.02
C TYR A 106 -8.04 -3.71 -7.02
N PHE A 107 -7.88 -4.75 -7.84
CA PHE A 107 -6.79 -4.84 -8.82
C PHE A 107 -6.91 -3.81 -9.96
N GLU A 108 -8.11 -3.30 -10.22
CA GLU A 108 -8.35 -2.19 -11.15
C GLU A 108 -7.69 -0.87 -10.72
N GLY A 109 -7.27 -0.75 -9.45
CA GLY A 109 -6.53 0.40 -8.95
C GLY A 109 -5.25 0.68 -9.76
N GLY A 110 -4.57 -0.36 -10.23
CA GLY A 110 -3.40 -0.20 -11.10
C GLY A 110 -3.72 0.52 -12.40
N GLN A 111 -4.86 0.20 -13.04
CA GLN A 111 -5.30 0.87 -14.27
C GLN A 111 -5.73 2.32 -14.00
N LYS A 112 -6.43 2.58 -12.88
CA LYS A 112 -6.80 3.94 -12.48
C LYS A 112 -5.56 4.82 -12.27
N TYR A 113 -4.50 4.27 -11.67
CA TYR A 113 -3.22 4.95 -11.52
C TYR A 113 -2.53 5.23 -12.87
N LEU A 114 -2.48 4.25 -13.78
CA LEU A 114 -1.92 4.45 -15.12
C LEU A 114 -2.66 5.53 -15.91
N GLN A 115 -3.99 5.55 -15.86
CA GLN A 115 -4.79 6.59 -16.52
C GLN A 115 -4.51 7.99 -15.96
N PHE A 116 -4.34 8.10 -14.63
CA PHE A 116 -3.93 9.36 -14.02
C PHE A 116 -2.57 9.83 -14.56
N LEU A 117 -1.56 8.96 -14.58
CA LEU A 117 -0.23 9.31 -15.12
C LEU A 117 -0.32 9.74 -16.59
N LYS A 118 -1.07 9.00 -17.41
CA LYS A 118 -1.24 9.29 -18.85
C LYS A 118 -1.88 10.65 -19.11
N GLN A 119 -2.74 11.14 -18.22
CA GLN A 119 -3.36 12.46 -18.36
C GLN A 119 -2.42 13.63 -18.03
N THR A 120 -1.22 13.35 -17.48
CA THR A 120 -0.24 14.39 -17.14
C THR A 120 0.64 14.82 -18.32
N ILE A 121 0.58 14.10 -19.45
CA ILE A 121 1.33 14.40 -20.67
C ILE A 121 0.41 15.00 -21.74
N MET A 122 0.92 15.93 -22.54
CA MET A 122 0.15 16.62 -23.60
C MET A 122 0.29 15.96 -24.97
N GLU A 123 1.43 15.32 -25.24
CA GLU A 123 1.77 14.72 -26.52
C GLU A 123 2.06 13.22 -26.32
N ASP A 124 1.89 12.43 -27.40
CA ASP A 124 2.29 11.03 -27.39
C ASP A 124 3.79 10.87 -27.66
N PHE A 125 4.29 9.64 -27.47
CA PHE A 125 5.70 9.31 -27.69
C PHE A 125 5.93 8.61 -29.03
N SER A 126 5.10 8.88 -30.04
CA SER A 126 5.26 8.29 -31.36
C SER A 126 6.62 8.64 -31.97
N GLY A 127 7.24 7.66 -32.63
CA GLY A 127 8.58 7.81 -33.22
C GLY A 127 9.75 7.64 -32.24
N LEU A 128 9.50 7.50 -30.94
CA LEU A 128 10.52 7.14 -29.95
C LEU A 128 10.63 5.63 -29.78
N HIS A 129 11.86 5.14 -29.60
CA HIS A 129 12.11 3.77 -29.17
C HIS A 129 12.70 3.81 -27.75
N ILE A 130 11.93 3.32 -26.78
CA ILE A 130 12.23 3.44 -25.35
C ILE A 130 12.56 2.05 -24.79
N ALA A 131 13.73 1.91 -24.18
CA ALA A 131 14.09 0.73 -23.41
C ALA A 131 13.70 0.93 -21.94
N LEU A 132 13.15 -0.11 -21.31
CA LEU A 132 12.68 -0.09 -19.93
C LEU A 132 13.37 -1.19 -19.12
N ASP A 133 13.97 -0.82 -17.99
CA ASP A 133 14.33 -1.76 -16.94
C ASP A 133 13.42 -1.49 -15.74
N CYS A 134 12.59 -2.48 -15.41
CA CYS A 134 11.65 -2.40 -14.30
C CYS A 134 12.17 -3.05 -13.01
N ALA A 135 13.46 -3.42 -12.97
CA ALA A 135 14.14 -4.03 -11.83
C ALA A 135 13.44 -5.28 -11.27
N HIS A 136 12.70 -6.02 -12.11
CA HIS A 136 11.80 -7.12 -11.71
C HIS A 136 10.86 -6.77 -10.54
N GLY A 137 10.50 -5.47 -10.43
CA GLY A 137 9.76 -4.91 -9.32
C GLY A 137 8.33 -4.54 -9.66
N ALA A 138 7.78 -3.61 -8.87
CA ALA A 138 6.37 -3.23 -8.96
C ALA A 138 6.00 -2.48 -10.26
N ALA A 139 6.98 -1.94 -10.99
CA ALA A 139 6.76 -1.31 -12.28
C ALA A 139 6.66 -2.33 -13.43
N SER A 140 7.11 -3.58 -13.24
CA SER A 140 7.12 -4.60 -14.30
C SER A 140 5.77 -4.83 -14.96
N PRO A 141 4.64 -4.96 -14.23
CA PRO A 141 3.32 -5.12 -14.86
C PRO A 141 2.68 -3.79 -15.31
N LEU A 142 3.35 -2.64 -15.10
CA LEU A 142 2.78 -1.31 -15.31
C LEU A 142 3.46 -0.55 -16.46
N ALA A 143 4.79 -0.50 -16.47
CA ALA A 143 5.56 0.41 -17.32
C ALA A 143 5.43 0.11 -18.81
N ALA A 144 5.27 -1.17 -19.19
CA ALA A 144 5.07 -1.55 -20.59
C ALA A 144 3.67 -1.20 -21.14
N HIS A 145 2.72 -0.84 -20.26
CA HIS A 145 1.34 -0.52 -20.60
C HIS A 145 1.01 0.98 -20.46
N LEU A 146 1.93 1.78 -19.88
CA LEU A 146 1.79 3.22 -19.73
C LEU A 146 2.09 3.92 -21.06
#